data_AF-A0A0A1WFA6-F1
#
_entry.id   AF-A0A0A1WFA6-F1
#
_cell.length_a   1.000
_cell.length_b   1.000
_cell.length_c   1.000
_cell.angle_alpha   90.00
_cell.angle_beta   90.00
_cell.angle_gamma   90.00
#
_symmetry.space_group_name_H-M   'P 1'
#
loop_
_entity.id
_entity.type
_entity.pdbx_description
1 polymer ?
#
loop_
_entity_poly.entity_id
_entity_poly.type
_entity_poly.pdbx_seq_one_letter_code
_entity_poly.pdbx_strand_id
1 'polypeptide(L)'
;ELTMVLDNVKTRFSTTLKVEERNGKIYLSADTIKLETQMDKVHTDMTNLFNGDKTLSESMLQVMNDNWRLLSDDLTPIINEALGNKVKELLKKFFKDVPYDDYFLAD
;
A
#
# COMPACT_ATOMS: atom_id res chain seq x y z
N GLU A 1 2.45 -16.23 -15.28
CA GLU A 1 2.70 -15.61 -13.96
C GLU A 1 3.02 -14.15 -14.18
N LEU A 2 2.49 -13.24 -13.34
CA LEU A 2 2.68 -11.80 -13.44
C LEU A 2 3.67 -11.34 -12.36
N THR A 3 4.72 -10.63 -12.77
CA THR A 3 5.68 -9.98 -11.88
C THR A 3 5.72 -8.48 -12.17
N MET A 4 5.71 -7.66 -11.12
CA MET A 4 5.87 -6.20 -11.22
C MET A 4 6.99 -5.75 -10.30
N VAL A 5 7.91 -4.95 -10.83
CA VAL A 5 9.02 -4.33 -10.08
C VAL A 5 8.81 -2.82 -10.10
N LEU A 6 8.78 -2.21 -8.92
CA LEU A 6 8.53 -0.78 -8.74
C LEU A 6 9.81 -0.09 -8.24
N ASP A 7 10.25 0.97 -8.92
CA ASP A 7 11.47 1.71 -8.58
C ASP A 7 11.16 3.02 -7.84
N ASN A 8 11.99 3.33 -6.83
CA ASN A 8 11.91 4.53 -5.99
C ASN A 8 10.49 4.78 -5.44
N VAL A 9 9.90 3.74 -4.83
CA VAL A 9 8.58 3.83 -4.21
C VAL A 9 8.63 4.73 -2.98
N LYS A 10 7.80 5.77 -2.98
CA LYS A 10 7.58 6.68 -1.85
C LYS A 10 6.12 6.63 -1.46
N THR A 11 5.84 6.11 -0.28
CA THR A 11 4.47 6.08 0.27
C THR A 11 4.37 7.02 1.45
N ARG A 12 3.43 7.96 1.37
CA ARG A 12 2.99 8.78 2.50
C ARG A 12 1.81 8.09 3.16
N PHE A 13 1.98 7.81 4.44
CA PHE A 13 0.93 7.33 5.31
C PHE A 13 0.41 8.49 6.17
N SER A 14 -0.92 8.66 6.20
CA SER A 14 -1.58 9.67 7.01
C SER A 14 -2.76 9.06 7.75
N THR A 15 -2.86 9.32 9.05
CA THR A 15 -3.97 8.86 9.90
C THR A 15 -4.35 9.94 10.91
N THR A 16 -5.61 9.94 11.33
CA THR A 16 -6.06 10.72 12.47
C THR A 16 -6.29 9.77 13.64
N LEU A 17 -5.54 10.00 14.72
CA LEU A 17 -5.68 9.26 15.96
C LEU A 17 -6.74 9.93 16.83
N LYS A 18 -7.62 9.12 17.42
CA LYS A 18 -8.56 9.56 18.45
C LYS A 18 -8.10 9.05 19.81
N VAL A 19 -8.39 9.82 20.83
CA VAL A 19 -8.09 9.47 22.22
C VAL A 19 -9.34 8.87 22.85
N GLU A 20 -9.18 7.76 23.54
CA GLU A 20 -10.26 7.06 24.24
C GLU A 20 -9.82 6.70 25.66
N GLU A 21 -10.56 7.14 26.67
CA GLU A 21 -10.32 6.73 28.04
C GLU A 21 -11.09 5.43 28.36
N ARG A 22 -10.39 4.44 28.91
CA ARG A 22 -10.96 3.15 29.32
C ARG A 22 -10.37 2.75 30.67
N ASN A 23 -11.21 2.63 31.69
CA ASN A 23 -10.79 2.24 33.05
C ASN A 23 -9.64 3.11 33.61
N GLY A 24 -9.69 4.42 33.38
CA GLY A 24 -8.65 5.36 33.84
C GLY A 24 -7.33 5.30 33.08
N LYS A 25 -7.28 4.56 31.97
CA LYS A 25 -6.15 4.53 31.04
C LYS A 25 -6.52 5.17 29.70
N ILE A 26 -5.57 5.88 29.11
CA ILE A 26 -5.73 6.49 27.80
C ILE A 26 -5.29 5.49 26.73
N TYR A 27 -6.13 5.28 25.73
CA TYR A 27 -5.85 4.49 24.54
C TYR A 27 -6.00 5.37 23.30
N LEU A 28 -5.31 4.99 22.23
CA LEU A 28 -5.52 5.60 20.92
C LEU A 28 -6.43 4.72 20.06
N SER A 29 -7.04 5.31 19.03
CA SER A 29 -7.69 4.55 17.97
C SER A 29 -7.42 5.22 16.62
N ALA A 30 -7.13 4.40 15.61
CA ALA A 30 -6.93 4.84 14.24
C ALA A 30 -8.12 4.37 13.38
N ASP A 31 -8.96 5.31 12.96
CA ASP A 31 -10.16 5.00 12.18
C ASP A 31 -9.97 5.18 10.68
N THR A 32 -9.14 6.14 10.30
CA THR A 32 -8.88 6.50 8.91
C THR A 32 -7.40 6.30 8.60
N ILE A 33 -7.13 5.62 7.49
CA ILE A 33 -5.79 5.42 6.95
C ILE A 33 -5.84 5.88 5.51
N LYS A 34 -5.03 6.88 5.17
CA LYS A 34 -4.82 7.33 3.80
C LYS A 34 -3.40 7.00 3.38
N LEU A 35 -3.27 6.31 2.25
CA LEU A 35 -1.99 6.06 1.59
C LEU A 35 -1.95 6.85 0.30
N GLU A 36 -0.86 7.56 0.10
CA GLU A 36 -0.50 8.19 -1.17
C GLU A 36 0.84 7.63 -1.58
N THR A 37 0.87 6.89 -2.68
CA THR A 37 2.09 6.24 -3.19
C THR A 37 2.50 6.88 -4.50
N GLN A 38 3.79 7.15 -4.61
CA GLN A 38 4.46 7.61 -5.82
C GLN A 38 5.60 6.64 -6.14
N MET A 39 5.89 6.49 -7.42
CA MET A 39 6.97 5.64 -7.91
C MET A 39 7.55 6.26 -9.18
N ASP A 40 8.83 6.03 -9.44
CA ASP A 40 9.51 6.64 -10.59
C ASP A 40 9.39 5.77 -11.84
N LYS A 41 9.21 4.45 -11.67
CA LYS A 41 9.06 3.48 -12.74
C LYS A 41 8.35 2.22 -12.25
N VAL A 42 7.64 1.56 -13.17
CA VAL A 42 7.15 0.19 -13.02
C VAL A 42 7.62 -0.63 -14.20
N HIS A 43 8.22 -1.79 -13.92
CA HIS A 43 8.51 -2.81 -14.92
C HIS A 43 7.59 -3.99 -14.71
N THR A 44 6.91 -4.42 -15.77
CA THR A 44 6.00 -5.56 -15.75
C THR A 44 6.52 -6.67 -16.63
N ASP A 45 6.52 -7.88 -16.07
CA ASP A 45 6.80 -9.12 -16.78
C ASP A 45 5.65 -10.09 -16.60
N MET A 46 5.28 -10.81 -17.66
CA MET A 46 4.18 -11.77 -17.62
C MET A 46 4.43 -12.96 -18.54
N THR A 47 4.34 -14.16 -17.98
CA THR A 47 4.47 -15.42 -18.71
C THR A 47 3.11 -16.02 -19.07
N ASN A 48 3.10 -16.89 -20.10
CA ASN A 48 1.93 -17.58 -20.65
C ASN A 48 0.89 -16.66 -21.32
N LEU A 49 1.36 -15.55 -21.88
CA LEU A 49 0.56 -14.73 -22.78
C LEU A 49 0.32 -15.43 -24.11
N PHE A 50 -0.87 -15.26 -24.68
CA PHE A 50 -1.23 -15.72 -26.03
C PHE A 50 -0.85 -17.19 -26.33
N ASN A 51 -1.08 -18.10 -25.38
CA ASN A 51 -0.69 -19.52 -25.48
C ASN A 51 0.81 -19.75 -25.78
N GLY A 52 1.68 -18.85 -25.32
CA GLY A 52 3.12 -18.94 -25.51
C GLY A 52 3.63 -18.35 -26.81
N ASP A 53 2.79 -17.64 -27.58
CA ASP A 53 3.27 -16.88 -28.75
C ASP A 53 4.24 -15.78 -28.30
N LYS A 54 5.52 -15.99 -28.59
CA LYS A 54 6.60 -15.12 -28.13
C LYS A 54 6.50 -13.71 -28.71
N THR A 55 6.16 -13.59 -30.00
CA THR A 55 6.11 -12.30 -30.70
C THR A 55 5.01 -11.42 -30.12
N LEU A 56 3.81 -11.98 -29.93
CA LEU A 56 2.68 -11.26 -29.34
C LEU A 56 2.94 -10.94 -27.87
N SER A 57 3.55 -11.86 -27.13
CA SER A 57 3.90 -11.66 -25.73
C SER A 57 4.89 -10.51 -25.57
N GLU A 58 5.99 -10.50 -26.34
CA GLU A 58 7.01 -9.45 -26.31
C GLU A 58 6.41 -8.09 -26.69
N SER A 59 5.57 -8.06 -27.72
CA SER A 59 4.90 -6.82 -28.16
C SER A 59 3.99 -6.25 -27.07
N MET A 60 3.21 -7.12 -26.40
CA MET A 60 2.33 -6.70 -25.31
C MET A 60 3.11 -6.20 -24.09
N LEU A 61 4.17 -6.92 -23.70
CA LEU A 61 5.03 -6.51 -22.59
C LEU A 61 5.74 -5.19 -22.89
N GLN A 62 6.18 -4.97 -24.13
CA GLN A 62 6.75 -3.70 -24.53
C GLN A 62 5.74 -2.57 -24.38
N VAL A 63 4.52 -2.73 -24.90
CA VAL A 63 3.45 -1.72 -24.77
C VAL A 63 3.16 -1.42 -23.30
N MET A 64 3.08 -2.44 -22.45
CA MET A 64 2.84 -2.24 -21.02
C MET A 64 3.98 -1.48 -20.33
N ASN A 65 5.23 -1.83 -20.64
CA ASN A 65 6.40 -1.19 -20.05
C ASN A 65 6.63 0.23 -20.57
N ASP A 66 6.33 0.50 -21.83
CA ASP A 66 6.40 1.84 -22.42
C ASP A 66 5.31 2.76 -21.83
N ASN A 67 4.14 2.18 -21.52
CA ASN A 67 2.99 2.88 -20.95
C ASN A 67 2.81 2.61 -19.45
N TRP A 68 3.90 2.30 -18.74
CA TRP A 68 3.86 1.87 -17.35
C TRP A 68 3.13 2.86 -16.43
N ARG A 69 3.25 4.18 -16.71
CA ARG A 69 2.65 5.23 -15.91
C ARG A 69 1.12 5.15 -15.91
N LEU A 70 0.54 4.96 -17.10
CA LEU A 70 -0.91 4.82 -17.26
C LEU A 70 -1.41 3.60 -16.47
N LEU A 71 -0.74 2.46 -16.62
CA LEU A 71 -1.08 1.25 -15.87
C LEU A 71 -0.91 1.44 -14.37
N SER A 72 0.15 2.12 -13.93
CA SER A 72 0.39 2.37 -12.52
C SER A 72 -0.62 3.33 -11.91
N ASP A 73 -1.09 4.33 -12.67
CA ASP A 73 -2.08 5.30 -12.18
C ASP A 73 -3.44 4.61 -11.93
N ASP A 74 -3.80 3.60 -12.72
CA ASP A 74 -5.01 2.80 -12.53
C ASP A 74 -4.88 1.76 -11.39
N LEU A 75 -3.70 1.14 -11.24
CA LEU A 75 -3.49 0.08 -10.24
C LEU A 75 -3.15 0.60 -8.84
N THR A 76 -2.46 1.74 -8.75
CA THR A 76 -2.00 2.31 -7.47
C THR A 76 -3.12 2.55 -6.47
N PRO A 77 -4.31 3.07 -6.85
CA PRO A 77 -5.42 3.24 -5.92
C PRO A 77 -5.86 1.93 -5.26
N ILE A 78 -5.96 0.84 -6.03
CA ILE A 78 -6.37 -0.48 -5.55
C ILE A 78 -5.33 -1.04 -4.57
N ILE A 79 -4.05 -0.90 -4.90
CA ILE A 79 -2.94 -1.31 -4.04
C ILE A 79 -2.94 -0.50 -2.74
N ASN A 80 -3.11 0.83 -2.83
CA ASN A 80 -3.16 1.71 -1.67
C ASN A 80 -4.35 1.40 -0.75
N GLU A 81 -5.51 1.06 -1.31
CA GLU A 81 -6.67 0.64 -0.53
C GLU A 81 -6.40 -0.67 0.23
N ALA A 82 -5.88 -1.69 -0.47
CA ALA A 82 -5.56 -2.98 0.12
C ALA A 82 -4.52 -2.85 1.25
N LEU A 83 -3.43 -2.12 1.00
CA LEU A 83 -2.40 -1.83 2.00
C LEU A 83 -2.97 -0.99 3.15
N GLY A 84 -3.78 0.03 2.85
CA GLY A 84 -4.40 0.89 3.86
C GLY A 84 -5.32 0.12 4.80
N ASN A 85 -6.11 -0.80 4.27
CA ASN A 85 -6.96 -1.70 5.06
C ASN A 85 -6.12 -2.61 5.97
N LYS A 86 -5.00 -3.14 5.46
CA LYS A 86 -4.13 -3.98 6.29
C LYS A 86 -3.43 -3.20 7.39
N VAL A 87 -2.90 -2.02 7.09
CA VAL A 87 -2.29 -1.14 8.09
C VAL A 87 -3.33 -0.72 9.14
N LYS A 88 -4.57 -0.42 8.74
CA LYS A 88 -5.67 -0.13 9.67
C LYS A 88 -5.91 -1.27 10.65
N GLU A 89 -5.98 -2.50 10.17
CA GLU A 89 -6.16 -3.69 11.00
C GLU A 89 -5.03 -3.83 12.04
N LEU A 90 -3.79 -3.65 11.60
CA LEU A 90 -2.60 -3.71 12.47
C LEU A 90 -2.61 -2.62 13.54
N LEU A 91 -2.87 -1.36 13.17
CA LEU A 91 -2.91 -0.25 14.11
C LEU A 91 -4.08 -0.37 15.09
N LYS A 92 -5.25 -0.81 14.62
CA LYS A 92 -6.39 -1.08 15.52
C LYS A 92 -6.06 -2.14 16.56
N LYS A 93 -5.37 -3.22 16.16
CA LYS A 93 -4.93 -4.25 17.09
C LYS A 93 -3.90 -3.71 18.09
N PHE A 94 -2.91 -2.97 17.60
CA PHE A 94 -1.87 -2.38 18.44
C PHE A 94 -2.46 -1.42 19.50
N PHE A 95 -3.23 -0.42 19.07
CA PHE A 95 -3.78 0.58 20.00
C PHE A 95 -4.92 0.05 20.88
N LYS A 96 -5.48 -1.13 20.57
CA LYS A 96 -6.45 -1.77 21.46
C LYS A 96 -5.82 -2.24 22.76
N ASP A 97 -4.62 -2.82 22.67
CA ASP A 97 -4.03 -3.58 23.76
C ASP A 97 -2.95 -2.77 24.51
N VAL A 98 -2.40 -1.73 23.89
CA VAL A 98 -1.33 -0.90 24.48
C VAL A 98 -1.87 0.49 24.88
N PRO A 99 -1.83 0.86 26.17
CA PRO A 99 -2.13 2.22 26.66
C PRO A 99 -1.11 3.25 26.16
N TYR A 100 -1.55 4.48 25.95
CA TYR A 100 -0.74 5.60 25.46
C TYR A 100 0.59 5.77 26.21
N ASP A 101 0.53 5.72 27.55
CA ASP A 101 1.68 5.94 28.44
C ASP A 101 2.76 4.85 28.33
N ASP A 102 2.43 3.67 27.79
CA ASP A 102 3.37 2.55 27.71
C ASP A 102 4.30 2.62 26.47
N TYR A 103 4.00 3.49 25.49
CA TYR A 103 4.81 3.61 24.26
C TYR A 103 5.10 5.04 23.81
N PHE A 104 4.49 6.05 24.42
CA PHE A 104 4.94 7.44 24.31
C PHE A 104 5.69 7.82 25.58
N LEU A 105 6.90 8.37 25.41
CA LEU A 105 7.58 9.03 26.51
C LEU A 105 6.74 10.25 26.90
N ALA A 106 6.37 10.33 28.17
CA ALA A 106 5.90 11.60 28.73
C ALA A 106 7.06 12.61 28.68
N ASP A 107 6.77 13.84 28.26
CA ASP A 107 7.70 14.97 28.36
C ASP A 107 8.12 15.23 29.82
#